data_AF-A0A914N908-F1
#
_entry.id   AF-A0A914N908-F1
#
_cell.length_a   1.000
_cell.length_b   1.000
_cell.length_c   1.000
_cell.angle_alpha   90.00
_cell.angle_beta   90.00
_cell.angle_gamma   90.00
#
_symmetry.space_group_name_H-M   'P 1'
#
loop_
_entity.id
_entity.type
_entity.pdbx_description
1 polymer ?
#
loop_
_entity_poly.entity_id
_entity_poly.type
_entity_poly.pdbx_seq_one_letter_code
_entity_poly.pdbx_strand_id
1 'polypeptide(L)'
;MDTLNQNGAFSETPDAYDLTFNGSVSQDLLNRKLSLRSMRQCLKMAVNGYEEAVQERREIEEMKNEYEKMEPSHVFMNDYDKRILDFHLASLEFSIGAPLRTVALKDWDQDDLYAFDGSYITVKEGLGTVLEQVGNDLDVKLNCIVKNIQYDARGVDVSYFVNSRPENEKNGGGSQRIERILQTIR
;
A
#
# COMPACT_ATOMS: atom_id res chain seq x y z
N MET A 1 -57.62 -0.62 32.14
CA MET A 1 -57.51 -2.08 32.01
C MET A 1 -58.32 -2.43 30.78
N ASP A 2 -57.63 -2.63 29.66
CA ASP A 2 -58.27 -2.81 28.35
C ASP A 2 -58.64 -4.28 28.17
N THR A 3 -59.89 -4.56 27.79
CA THR A 3 -60.37 -5.95 27.61
C THR A 3 -60.22 -6.39 26.16
N LEU A 4 -59.51 -7.51 25.97
CA LEU A 4 -59.36 -8.21 24.68
C LEU A 4 -60.63 -9.00 24.35
N ASN A 5 -61.03 -9.02 23.07
CA ASN A 5 -62.09 -9.92 22.59
C ASN A 5 -61.53 -11.29 22.16
N GLN A 6 -62.41 -12.24 21.86
CA GLN A 6 -62.06 -13.65 21.58
C GLN A 6 -61.14 -13.89 20.37
N ASN A 7 -60.82 -12.85 19.58
CA ASN A 7 -59.94 -12.93 18.41
C ASN A 7 -58.60 -12.18 18.61
N GLY A 8 -58.27 -11.74 19.83
CA GLY A 8 -56.99 -11.08 20.14
C GLY A 8 -56.84 -9.64 19.59
N ALA A 9 -57.90 -9.07 19.03
CA ALA A 9 -57.94 -7.66 18.64
C ALA A 9 -58.32 -6.78 19.84
N PHE A 10 -57.64 -5.63 19.99
CA PHE A 10 -58.04 -4.59 20.94
C PHE A 10 -59.47 -4.17 20.62
N SER A 11 -60.37 -4.27 21.60
CA SER A 11 -61.74 -3.79 21.43
C SER A 11 -61.70 -2.26 21.44
N GLU A 12 -61.94 -1.64 20.28
CA GLU A 12 -62.24 -0.21 20.22
C GLU A 12 -63.59 0.00 20.92
N THR A 13 -63.55 0.44 22.17
CA THR A 13 -64.74 0.96 22.84
C THR A 13 -65.30 2.10 21.97
N PRO A 14 -66.60 2.14 21.66
CA PRO A 14 -67.21 3.25 20.94
C PRO A 14 -66.82 4.55 21.65
N ASP A 15 -66.10 5.42 20.94
CA ASP A 15 -65.50 6.62 21.51
C ASP A 15 -66.64 7.43 22.15
N ALA A 16 -66.58 7.68 23.46
CA ALA A 16 -67.67 8.31 24.24
C ALA A 16 -68.00 9.77 23.80
N TYR A 17 -67.38 10.21 22.71
CA TYR A 17 -67.48 11.52 22.07
C TYR A 17 -68.07 11.42 20.66
N ASP A 18 -68.61 10.26 20.27
CA ASP A 18 -69.22 10.06 18.96
C ASP A 18 -70.36 11.07 18.75
N LEU A 19 -70.24 11.85 17.67
CA LEU A 19 -71.04 13.05 17.43
C LEU A 19 -72.40 12.68 16.83
N THR A 20 -73.34 12.25 17.67
CA THR A 20 -74.75 12.32 17.27
C THR A 20 -75.19 13.79 17.28
N PHE A 21 -75.39 14.34 16.08
CA PHE A 21 -75.87 15.70 15.90
C PHE A 21 -77.38 15.76 16.12
N ASN A 22 -77.80 15.95 17.38
CA ASN A 22 -79.16 16.38 17.67
C ASN A 22 -79.20 17.91 17.65
N GLY A 23 -80.07 18.48 16.81
CA GLY A 23 -80.16 19.93 16.51
C GLY A 23 -80.58 20.85 17.68
N SER A 24 -80.39 20.45 18.94
CA SER A 24 -80.72 21.21 20.16
C SER A 24 -79.49 21.64 20.98
N VAL A 25 -78.27 21.46 20.46
CA VAL A 25 -77.01 21.74 21.19
C VAL A 25 -76.65 23.23 21.13
N SER A 26 -76.44 23.84 22.31
CA SER A 26 -75.97 25.24 22.44
C SER A 26 -74.58 25.46 21.81
N GLN A 27 -74.37 26.62 21.16
CA GLN A 27 -73.13 26.97 20.45
C GLN A 27 -71.87 26.83 21.32
N ASP A 28 -71.94 27.18 22.60
CA ASP A 28 -70.81 27.08 23.53
C ASP A 28 -70.38 25.63 23.79
N LEU A 29 -71.36 24.72 23.87
CA LEU A 29 -71.11 23.29 24.06
C LEU A 29 -70.49 22.67 22.81
N LEU A 30 -70.92 23.12 21.62
CA LEU A 30 -70.33 22.70 20.35
C LEU A 30 -68.87 23.17 20.23
N ASN A 31 -68.59 24.44 20.53
CA ASN A 31 -67.24 25.00 20.52
C ASN A 31 -66.30 24.26 21.48
N ARG A 32 -66.78 23.92 22.68
CA ARG A 32 -66.02 23.12 23.65
C ARG A 32 -65.69 21.71 23.15
N LYS A 33 -66.65 21.04 22.50
CA LYS A 33 -66.43 19.70 21.90
C LYS A 33 -65.43 19.75 20.73
N LEU A 34 -65.54 20.74 19.86
CA LEU A 34 -64.60 20.95 18.76
C LEU A 34 -63.19 21.25 19.26
N SER A 35 -63.05 22.09 20.30
CA SER A 35 -61.78 22.38 20.95
C SER A 35 -61.14 21.13 21.56
N LEU A 36 -61.92 20.29 22.25
CA LEU A 36 -61.42 19.01 22.80
C LEU A 36 -60.96 18.05 21.70
N ARG A 37 -61.69 17.96 20.58
CA ARG A 37 -61.29 17.13 19.43
C ARG A 37 -59.99 17.64 18.80
N SER A 38 -59.86 18.95 18.62
CA SER A 38 -58.66 19.59 18.11
C SER A 38 -57.46 19.34 19.02
N MET A 39 -57.60 19.55 20.33
CA MET A 39 -56.53 19.26 21.30
C MET A 39 -56.15 17.79 21.33
N ARG A 40 -57.11 16.87 21.28
CA ARG A 40 -56.84 15.42 21.19
C ARG A 40 -56.10 15.07 19.90
N GLN A 41 -56.45 15.69 18.77
CA GLN A 41 -55.76 15.48 17.50
C GLN A 41 -54.33 16.05 17.55
N CYS A 42 -54.13 17.25 18.11
CA CYS A 42 -52.80 17.81 18.31
C CYS A 42 -51.94 16.92 19.22
N LEU A 43 -52.52 16.37 20.30
CA LEU A 43 -51.84 15.44 21.18
C LEU A 43 -51.45 14.15 20.45
N LYS A 44 -52.36 13.59 19.63
CA LYS A 44 -52.06 12.41 18.79
C LYS A 44 -50.91 12.68 17.83
N MET A 45 -50.91 13.84 17.15
CA MET A 45 -49.81 14.23 16.26
C MET A 45 -48.49 14.38 17.01
N ALA A 46 -48.51 14.97 18.21
CA ALA A 46 -47.32 15.12 19.05
C ALA A 46 -46.78 13.77 19.55
N VAL A 47 -47.66 12.82 19.89
CA VAL A 47 -47.27 11.46 20.29
C VAL A 47 -46.66 10.70 19.11
N ASN A 48 -47.29 10.72 17.94
CA ASN A 48 -46.74 10.06 16.75
C ASN A 48 -45.38 10.65 16.35
N GLY A 49 -45.24 11.99 16.36
CA GLY A 49 -43.95 12.62 16.07
C GLY A 49 -42.87 12.29 17.10
N TYR A 50 -43.25 12.09 18.37
CA TYR A 50 -42.32 11.59 19.38
C TYR A 50 -41.93 10.13 19.14
N GLU A 51 -42.87 9.26 18.76
CA GLU A 51 -42.59 7.87 18.40
C GLU A 51 -41.66 7.77 17.19
N GLU A 52 -41.90 8.56 16.14
CA GLU A 52 -41.02 8.69 14.98
C GLU A 52 -39.61 9.14 15.39
N ALA A 53 -39.49 10.20 16.18
CA ALA A 53 -38.19 10.68 16.67
C ALA A 53 -37.47 9.67 17.59
N VAL A 54 -38.19 8.83 18.32
CA VAL A 54 -37.62 7.73 19.11
C VAL A 54 -37.08 6.63 18.19
N GLN A 55 -37.78 6.32 17.11
CA GLN A 55 -37.36 5.33 16.12
C GLN A 55 -36.12 5.81 15.35
N GLU A 56 -36.10 7.05 14.87
CA GLU A 56 -34.92 7.65 14.23
C GLU A 56 -33.71 7.67 15.17
N ARG A 57 -33.91 8.03 16.44
CA ARG A 57 -32.84 8.01 17.44
C ARG A 57 -32.27 6.61 17.61
N ARG A 58 -33.13 5.59 17.63
CA ARG A 58 -32.70 4.19 17.72
C ARG A 58 -31.88 3.76 16.52
N GLU A 59 -32.31 4.10 15.31
CA GLU A 59 -31.58 3.77 14.07
C GLU A 59 -30.21 4.46 14.02
N ILE A 60 -30.14 5.73 14.41
CA ILE A 60 -28.87 6.47 14.51
C ILE A 60 -27.95 5.83 15.55
N GLU A 61 -28.48 5.35 16.67
CA GLU A 61 -27.69 4.73 17.73
C GLU A 61 -27.19 3.33 17.34
N GLU A 62 -27.99 2.55 16.61
CA GLU A 62 -27.57 1.29 16.00
C GLU A 62 -26.46 1.53 14.97
N MET A 63 -26.65 2.51 14.07
CA MET A 63 -25.65 2.91 13.08
C MET A 63 -24.35 3.40 13.75
N LYS A 64 -24.45 4.22 14.80
CA LYS A 64 -23.28 4.70 15.56
C LYS A 64 -22.50 3.54 16.17
N ASN A 65 -23.18 2.56 16.75
CA ASN A 65 -22.56 1.38 17.33
C ASN A 65 -21.86 0.52 16.25
N GLU A 66 -22.41 0.44 15.04
CA GLU A 66 -21.72 -0.20 13.92
C GLU A 66 -20.45 0.54 13.51
N TYR A 67 -20.50 1.87 13.40
CA TYR A 67 -19.32 2.69 13.08
C TYR A 67 -18.25 2.63 14.18
N GLU A 68 -18.63 2.59 15.45
CA GLU A 68 -17.67 2.45 16.57
C GLU A 68 -16.93 1.11 16.52
N LYS A 69 -17.56 0.05 15.99
CA LYS A 69 -16.88 -1.24 15.77
C LYS A 69 -15.96 -1.23 14.56
N MET A 70 -16.23 -0.36 13.58
CA MET A 70 -15.40 -0.16 12.40
C MET A 70 -14.30 0.88 12.68
N GLU A 71 -13.49 0.63 13.70
CA GLU A 71 -12.34 1.50 13.97
C GLU A 71 -11.33 1.38 12.82
N PRO A 72 -11.01 2.47 12.10
CA PRO A 72 -10.00 2.42 11.05
C PRO A 72 -8.63 2.13 11.67
N SER A 73 -7.71 1.58 10.88
CA SER A 73 -6.35 1.42 11.39
C SER A 73 -5.75 2.81 11.65
N HIS A 74 -5.36 3.06 12.91
CA HIS A 74 -4.71 4.31 13.31
C HIS A 74 -3.33 4.51 12.67
N VAL A 75 -2.75 3.42 12.17
CA VAL A 75 -1.40 3.39 11.61
C VAL A 75 -1.44 2.63 10.30
N PHE A 76 -0.81 3.22 9.27
CA PHE A 76 -0.62 2.58 7.97
C PHE A 76 0.31 1.37 8.06
N MET A 77 1.39 1.50 8.83
CA MET A 77 2.40 0.47 9.02
C MET A 77 3.03 0.60 10.42
N ASN A 78 2.94 -0.45 11.23
CA ASN A 78 3.55 -0.44 12.56
C ASN A 78 5.09 -0.51 12.46
N ASP A 79 5.81 -0.28 13.56
CA ASP A 79 7.29 -0.28 13.51
C ASP A 79 7.90 -1.66 13.20
N TYR A 80 7.16 -2.75 13.43
CA TYR A 80 7.59 -4.09 13.04
C TYR A 80 7.42 -4.31 11.53
N ASP A 81 6.28 -3.92 10.97
CA ASP A 81 6.00 -3.98 9.53
C ASP A 81 7.01 -3.11 8.74
N LYS A 82 7.38 -1.94 9.27
CA LYS A 82 8.43 -1.09 8.68
C LYS A 82 9.77 -1.82 8.60
N ARG A 83 10.16 -2.55 9.65
CA ARG A 83 11.42 -3.32 9.64
C ARG A 83 11.41 -4.44 8.61
N ILE A 84 10.25 -5.07 8.40
CA ILE A 84 10.07 -6.08 7.35
C ILE A 84 10.21 -5.42 5.97
N LEU A 85 9.57 -4.26 5.77
CA LEU A 85 9.71 -3.50 4.53
C LEU A 85 11.17 -3.10 4.28
N ASP A 86 11.86 -2.60 5.30
CA ASP A 86 13.28 -2.23 5.22
C ASP A 86 14.16 -3.42 4.83
N PHE A 87 13.83 -4.63 5.29
CA PHE A 87 14.52 -5.85 4.87
C PHE A 87 14.32 -6.15 3.38
N HIS A 88 13.10 -5.96 2.85
CA HIS A 88 12.83 -6.11 1.42
C HIS A 88 13.56 -5.05 0.58
N LEU A 89 13.61 -3.80 1.05
CA LEU A 89 14.37 -2.74 0.40
C LEU A 89 15.87 -3.03 0.39
N ALA A 90 16.42 -3.50 1.51
CA ALA A 90 17.83 -3.91 1.59
C ALA A 90 18.14 -5.12 0.67
N SER A 91 17.20 -6.06 0.55
CA SER A 91 17.34 -7.19 -0.38
C SER A 91 17.34 -6.71 -1.84
N LEU A 92 16.54 -5.70 -2.17
CA LEU A 92 16.54 -5.08 -3.51
C LEU A 92 17.83 -4.31 -3.79
N GLU A 93 18.36 -3.54 -2.82
CA GLU A 93 19.66 -2.88 -2.93
C GLU A 93 20.80 -3.88 -3.14
N PHE A 94 20.72 -5.03 -2.48
CA PHE A 94 21.67 -6.13 -2.67
C PHE A 94 21.63 -6.68 -4.10
N SER A 95 20.43 -6.94 -4.63
CA SER A 95 20.27 -7.44 -6.01
C SER A 95 20.75 -6.44 -7.07
N ILE A 96 20.46 -5.15 -6.88
CA ILE A 96 20.86 -4.09 -7.83
C ILE A 96 22.35 -3.74 -7.70
N GLY A 97 22.96 -3.96 -6.53
CA GLY A 97 24.35 -3.58 -6.24
C GLY A 97 24.55 -2.08 -6.03
N ALA A 98 23.47 -1.32 -5.81
CA ALA A 98 23.51 0.12 -5.57
C ALA A 98 22.37 0.57 -4.62
N PRO A 99 22.54 1.69 -3.90
CA PRO A 99 21.47 2.23 -3.07
C PRO A 99 20.27 2.72 -3.91
N LEU A 100 19.04 2.48 -3.47
CA LEU A 100 17.82 2.80 -4.25
C LEU A 100 17.72 4.28 -4.63
N ARG A 101 18.29 5.17 -3.82
CA ARG A 101 18.35 6.63 -4.11
C ARG A 101 19.10 6.98 -5.41
N THR A 102 19.95 6.08 -5.92
CA THR A 102 20.76 6.28 -7.13
C THR A 102 20.23 5.53 -8.34
N VAL A 103 19.23 4.66 -8.14
CA VAL A 103 18.65 3.82 -9.18
C VAL A 103 17.63 4.63 -9.99
N ALA A 104 17.66 4.50 -11.32
CA ALA A 104 16.75 5.20 -12.21
C ALA A 104 15.36 4.57 -12.15
N LEU A 105 14.37 5.27 -11.59
CA LEU A 105 13.01 4.74 -11.39
C LEU A 105 12.35 4.16 -12.66
N LYS A 106 12.68 4.70 -13.84
CA LYS A 106 12.05 4.30 -15.10
C LYS A 106 12.62 3.01 -15.69
N ASP A 107 13.94 2.85 -15.61
CA ASP A 107 14.68 1.84 -16.39
C ASP A 107 15.48 0.90 -15.46
N TRP A 108 15.04 0.76 -14.19
CA TRP A 108 15.74 -0.05 -13.18
C TRP A 108 15.65 -1.55 -13.45
N ASP A 109 14.62 -1.98 -14.17
CA ASP A 109 14.24 -3.37 -14.49
C ASP A 109 14.33 -3.65 -16.00
N GLN A 110 15.10 -2.86 -16.75
CA GLN A 110 15.16 -2.95 -18.22
C GLN A 110 15.68 -4.31 -18.73
N ASP A 111 16.43 -5.05 -17.91
CA ASP A 111 16.99 -6.36 -18.24
C ASP A 111 16.10 -7.54 -17.82
N ASP A 112 14.99 -7.30 -17.10
CA ASP A 112 14.07 -8.35 -16.62
C ASP A 112 13.48 -9.17 -17.77
N LEU A 113 13.22 -8.55 -18.93
CA LEU A 113 12.72 -9.26 -20.12
C LEU A 113 13.69 -10.32 -20.65
N TYR A 114 14.97 -10.23 -20.29
CA TYR A 114 16.03 -11.13 -20.71
C TYR A 114 16.45 -12.12 -19.61
N ALA A 115 15.68 -12.22 -18.53
CA ALA A 115 15.95 -13.18 -17.46
C ALA A 115 15.93 -14.63 -18.00
N PHE A 116 16.86 -15.46 -17.51
CA PHE A 116 16.89 -16.88 -17.85
C PHE A 116 15.82 -17.64 -17.08
N ASP A 117 15.12 -18.54 -17.77
CA ASP A 117 14.22 -19.49 -17.13
C ASP A 117 14.99 -20.55 -16.33
N GLY A 118 14.41 -20.98 -15.20
CA GLY A 118 14.91 -22.08 -14.37
C GLY A 118 15.37 -21.64 -12.99
N SER A 119 15.83 -22.61 -12.20
CA SER A 119 16.31 -22.36 -10.84
C SER A 119 17.69 -21.72 -10.84
N TYR A 120 17.88 -20.73 -9.96
CA TYR A 120 19.21 -20.19 -9.67
C TYR A 120 20.15 -21.29 -9.16
N ILE A 121 21.37 -21.31 -9.66
CA ILE A 121 22.40 -22.27 -9.27
C ILE A 121 23.59 -21.56 -8.62
N THR A 122 24.22 -22.24 -7.68
CA THR A 122 25.48 -21.79 -7.06
C THR A 122 26.60 -22.74 -7.47
N VAL A 123 27.72 -22.19 -7.92
CA VAL A 123 28.92 -22.97 -8.26
C VAL A 123 29.63 -23.37 -6.97
N LYS A 124 29.57 -24.66 -6.61
CA LYS A 124 30.12 -25.18 -5.34
C LYS A 124 31.62 -24.95 -5.18
N GLU A 125 32.37 -25.11 -6.26
CA GLU A 125 33.83 -24.89 -6.29
C GLU A 125 34.22 -23.41 -6.39
N GLY A 126 33.21 -22.52 -6.49
CA GLY A 126 33.39 -21.09 -6.72
C GLY A 126 33.48 -20.72 -8.21
N LEU A 127 33.06 -19.50 -8.54
CA LEU A 127 33.13 -18.97 -9.91
C LEU A 127 34.57 -18.78 -10.42
N GLY A 128 35.56 -18.74 -9.53
CA GLY A 128 36.98 -18.59 -9.88
C GLY A 128 37.50 -19.70 -10.79
N THR A 129 37.07 -20.95 -10.59
CA THR A 129 37.50 -22.07 -11.43
C THR A 129 37.11 -21.87 -12.90
N VAL A 130 35.95 -21.26 -13.17
CA VAL A 130 35.53 -20.96 -14.54
C VAL A 130 36.48 -19.94 -15.18
N LEU A 131 36.87 -18.90 -14.44
CA LEU A 131 37.80 -17.88 -14.92
C LEU A 131 39.20 -18.45 -15.18
N GLU A 132 39.70 -19.33 -14.31
CA GLU A 132 40.97 -20.02 -14.50
C GLU A 132 40.96 -20.86 -15.78
N GLN A 133 39.89 -21.63 -16.03
CA GLN A 133 39.78 -22.44 -17.24
C GLN A 133 39.73 -21.60 -18.51
N VAL A 134 39.02 -20.46 -18.50
CA VAL A 134 39.00 -19.54 -19.65
C VAL A 134 40.38 -18.89 -19.88
N GLY A 135 41.16 -18.71 -18.82
CA GLY A 135 42.49 -18.10 -18.88
C GLY A 135 43.64 -19.06 -19.25
N ASN A 136 43.44 -20.38 -19.19
CA ASN A 136 44.52 -21.37 -19.22
C ASN A 136 45.41 -21.37 -20.49
N ASP A 137 44.95 -20.77 -21.59
CA ASP A 137 45.72 -20.66 -22.84
C ASP A 137 45.88 -19.20 -23.33
N LEU A 138 45.62 -18.23 -22.45
CA LEU A 138 45.74 -16.80 -22.77
C LEU A 138 47.01 -16.21 -22.15
N ASP A 139 47.74 -15.37 -22.90
CA ASP A 139 48.87 -14.61 -22.36
C ASP A 139 48.39 -13.45 -21.49
N VAL A 140 48.00 -13.76 -20.26
CA VAL A 140 47.52 -12.78 -19.29
C VAL A 140 48.69 -12.26 -18.45
N LYS A 141 49.03 -10.98 -18.62
CA LYS A 141 50.03 -10.30 -17.78
C LYS A 141 49.41 -9.78 -16.49
N LEU A 142 49.53 -10.58 -15.42
CA LEU A 142 49.12 -10.17 -14.06
C LEU A 142 50.04 -9.07 -13.51
N ASN A 143 49.55 -8.35 -12.49
CA ASN A 143 50.26 -7.24 -11.83
C ASN A 143 50.67 -6.08 -12.76
N CYS A 144 50.09 -5.98 -13.95
CA CYS A 144 50.35 -4.90 -14.90
C CYS A 144 49.21 -3.88 -14.84
N ILE A 145 49.46 -2.71 -14.27
CA ILE A 145 48.49 -1.61 -14.17
C ILE A 145 48.70 -0.68 -15.38
N VAL A 146 47.71 -0.62 -16.27
CA VAL A 146 47.72 0.30 -17.42
C VAL A 146 47.62 1.75 -16.91
N LYS A 147 48.52 2.63 -17.37
CA LYS A 147 48.57 4.05 -16.97
C LYS A 147 48.08 5.00 -18.04
N ASN A 148 48.51 4.80 -19.28
CA ASN A 148 48.15 5.66 -20.39
C ASN A 148 48.09 4.86 -21.69
N ILE A 149 47.12 5.23 -22.53
CA ILE A 149 46.86 4.62 -23.83
C ILE A 149 46.91 5.76 -24.85
N GLN A 150 47.86 5.71 -25.78
CA GLN A 150 48.02 6.71 -26.84
C GLN A 150 47.67 6.10 -28.19
N TYR A 151 46.82 6.79 -28.94
CA TYR A 151 46.40 6.38 -30.28
C TYR A 151 47.14 7.19 -31.34
N ASP A 152 47.73 6.52 -32.33
CA ASP A 152 48.38 7.12 -33.50
C ASP A 152 47.81 6.49 -34.78
N ALA A 153 48.05 7.10 -35.94
CA ALA A 153 47.63 6.59 -37.25
C ALA A 153 48.23 5.19 -37.58
N ARG A 154 49.27 4.78 -36.84
CA ARG A 154 50.00 3.52 -37.02
C ARG A 154 49.74 2.49 -35.91
N GLY A 155 48.78 2.73 -35.02
CA GLY A 155 48.43 1.80 -33.94
C GLY A 155 48.30 2.47 -32.57
N VAL A 156 48.42 1.68 -31.51
CA VAL A 156 48.21 2.08 -30.12
C VAL A 156 49.43 1.77 -29.28
N ASP A 157 49.89 2.75 -28.51
CA ASP A 157 50.94 2.58 -27.50
C ASP A 157 50.32 2.53 -26.10
N VAL A 158 50.51 1.41 -25.41
CA VAL A 158 49.99 1.17 -24.07
C VAL A 158 51.15 1.20 -23.08
N SER A 159 51.14 2.18 -22.19
CA SER A 159 52.08 2.27 -21.08
C SER A 159 51.48 1.63 -19.82
N TYR A 160 52.25 0.78 -19.16
CA TYR A 160 51.83 0.08 -17.95
C TYR A 160 52.94 0.07 -16.90
N PHE A 161 52.53 -0.16 -15.66
CA PHE A 161 53.38 -0.26 -14.50
C PHE A 161 53.24 -1.65 -13.87
N VAL A 162 54.35 -2.33 -13.63
CA VAL A 162 54.34 -3.61 -12.94
C VAL A 162 54.35 -3.37 -11.43
N ASN A 163 53.27 -3.77 -10.75
CA ASN A 163 53.16 -3.70 -9.30
C ASN A 163 53.88 -4.90 -8.67
N SER A 164 55.19 -4.78 -8.49
CA SER A 164 55.99 -5.77 -7.75
C SER A 164 55.80 -5.57 -6.24
N ARG A 165 55.68 -6.67 -5.47
CA ARG A 165 55.77 -6.61 -4.00
C ARG A 165 57.09 -5.94 -3.58
N PRO A 166 57.12 -5.19 -2.46
CA PRO A 166 58.23 -4.27 -2.13
C PRO A 166 59.56 -4.92 -1.72
N GLU A 167 59.79 -6.21 -2.00
CA GLU A 167 61.01 -6.91 -1.56
C GLU A 167 62.09 -7.06 -2.63
N ASN A 168 61.81 -6.83 -3.92
CA ASN A 168 62.85 -6.89 -4.95
C ASN A 168 62.67 -5.83 -6.05
N GLU A 169 63.63 -4.90 -6.05
CA GLU A 169 64.15 -4.04 -7.11
C GLU A 169 63.27 -3.60 -8.32
N LYS A 170 63.29 -2.27 -8.51
CA LYS A 170 62.95 -1.49 -9.71
C LYS A 170 61.50 -1.63 -10.19
N ASN A 171 60.72 -0.60 -9.84
CA ASN A 171 59.51 -0.18 -10.53
C ASN A 171 59.73 -0.12 -12.06
N GLY A 172 59.54 -1.26 -12.73
CA GLY A 172 59.66 -1.40 -14.17
C GLY A 172 58.35 -0.96 -14.82
N GLY A 173 58.35 0.24 -15.41
CA GLY A 173 57.32 0.63 -16.37
C GLY A 173 57.64 0.04 -17.73
N GLY A 174 56.66 -0.58 -18.38
CA GLY A 174 56.76 -1.06 -19.75
C GLY A 174 55.88 -0.25 -20.69
N SER A 175 56.23 -0.24 -21.98
CA SER A 175 55.36 0.24 -23.05
C SER A 175 55.24 -0.85 -24.09
N GLN A 176 54.01 -1.14 -24.51
CA GLN A 176 53.73 -2.12 -25.55
C GLN A 176 53.02 -1.43 -26.70
N ARG A 177 53.55 -1.62 -27.91
CA ARG A 177 52.91 -1.16 -29.14
C ARG A 177 52.07 -2.29 -29.73
N ILE A 178 50.81 -1.99 -29.99
CA ILE A 178 49.83 -2.94 -30.53
C ILE A 178 49.03 -2.29 -31.65
N GLU A 179 48.46 -3.07 -32.55
CA GLU A 179 47.66 -2.54 -33.66
C GLU A 179 46.29 -2.03 -33.20
N ARG A 180 45.68 -2.73 -32.24
CA ARG A 180 44.33 -2.47 -31.74
C ARG A 180 44.27 -2.76 -30.25
N ILE A 181 43.39 -2.05 -29.55
CA ILE A 181 43.11 -2.24 -28.13
C ILE A 181 41.61 -2.47 -27.92
N LEU A 182 41.28 -3.42 -27.05
CA LEU A 182 39.93 -3.59 -26.52
C LEU A 182 39.94 -3.13 -25.06
N GLN A 183 39.22 -2.06 -24.75
CA GLN A 183 39.09 -1.56 -23.38
C GLN A 183 37.81 -2.13 -22.75
N THR A 184 37.97 -2.85 -21.64
CA THR A 184 36.87 -3.44 -20.86
C THR A 184 36.56 -2.66 -19.58
N ILE A 185 37.37 -1.65 -19.26
CA ILE A 185 37.16 -0.75 -18.12
C ILE A 185 36.30 0.42 -18.58
N ARG A 186 35.22 0.68 -17.84
CA ARG A 186 34.29 1.80 -18.08
C ARG A 186 34.66 3.03 -17.27
#